data_AF-A0A2N8NB14-F1
#
_entry.id   AF-A0A2N8NB14-F1
#
_cell.length_a   1.000
_cell.length_b   1.000
_cell.length_c   1.000
_cell.angle_alpha   90.00
_cell.angle_beta   90.00
_cell.angle_gamma   90.00
#
_symmetry.space_group_name_H-M   'P 1'
#
loop_
_entity.id
_entity.type
_entity.pdbx_description
1 polymer ?
#
loop_
_entity_poly.entity_id
_entity_poly.type
_entity_poly.pdbx_seq_one_letter_code
_entity_poly.pdbx_strand_id
1 'polypeptide(L)'
;MTIDEAKQISIADYLHSLGHDPVRQQGHNLWYKSPFRDERVPSFKVNTERNLWYDFALGEGGNLIALAGKLYASSDVSYLLRRIAEQAPHVRPTSFSFGQPTSYDEGDKKTTIIPLTSPALFAYFSERGVDRSVAENACREVRFIHNGRS
;
A
#
# COMPACT_ATOMS: atom_id res chain seq x y z
N MET A 1 -1.47 23.32 12.53
CA MET A 1 -0.95 22.57 11.38
C MET A 1 -2.08 22.36 10.38
N THR A 2 -1.81 22.59 9.09
CA THR A 2 -2.74 22.37 7.99
C THR A 2 -2.56 20.96 7.38
N ILE A 3 -3.51 20.54 6.54
CA ILE A 3 -3.44 19.26 5.82
C ILE A 3 -2.20 19.21 4.92
N ASP A 4 -1.89 20.31 4.22
CA ASP A 4 -0.77 20.33 3.27
C ASP A 4 0.58 20.35 3.99
N GLU A 5 0.68 21.03 5.13
CA GLU A 5 1.85 20.92 6.01
C GLU A 5 2.06 19.48 6.48
N ALA A 6 1.00 18.80 6.93
CA ALA A 6 1.10 17.42 7.41
C ALA A 6 1.55 16.44 6.32
N LYS A 7 1.15 16.65 5.06
CA LYS A 7 1.58 15.80 3.93
C LYS A 7 3.08 15.93 3.60
N GLN A 8 3.71 17.03 3.99
CA GLN A 8 5.12 17.30 3.76
C GLN A 8 6.02 16.81 4.91
N ILE A 9 5.43 16.35 6.02
CA ILE A 9 6.18 15.73 7.12
C ILE A 9 6.59 14.32 6.69
N SER A 10 7.89 14.02 6.77
CA SER A 10 8.44 12.70 6.51
C SER A 10 7.81 11.66 7.44
N ILE A 11 7.20 10.62 6.86
CA ILE A 11 6.69 9.49 7.64
C ILE A 11 7.83 8.80 8.41
N ALA A 12 9.03 8.74 7.81
CA ALA A 12 10.18 8.12 8.47
C ALA A 12 10.58 8.89 9.75
N ASP A 13 10.60 10.23 9.68
CA ASP A 13 10.95 11.08 10.83
C ASP A 13 9.86 11.05 11.88
N TYR A 14 8.59 11.02 11.45
CA TYR A 14 7.45 10.87 12.36
C TYR A 14 7.46 9.51 13.08
N LEU A 15 7.78 8.43 12.38
CA LEU A 15 7.93 7.11 13.02
C LEU A 15 9.12 7.09 13.99
N HIS A 16 10.23 7.73 13.64
CA HIS A 16 11.37 7.85 14.54
C HIS A 16 11.04 8.64 15.80
N SER A 17 10.24 9.72 15.70
CA SER A 17 9.80 10.48 16.89
C SER A 17 8.87 9.67 17.81
N LEU A 18 8.18 8.67 17.27
CA LEU A 18 7.41 7.68 18.02
C LEU A 18 8.26 6.51 18.56
N GLY A 19 9.57 6.49 18.28
CA GLY A 19 10.49 5.43 18.70
C GLY A 19 10.52 4.20 17.79
N HIS A 20 10.06 4.33 16.55
CA HIS A 20 10.14 3.27 15.54
C HIS A 20 11.31 3.49 14.58
N ASP A 21 12.31 2.62 14.67
CA ASP A 21 13.44 2.61 13.75
C ASP A 21 13.28 1.60 12.61
N PRO A 22 13.81 1.90 11.41
CA PRO A 22 13.76 0.97 10.29
C PRO A 22 14.64 -0.25 10.58
N VAL A 23 14.10 -1.43 10.30
CA VAL A 23 14.80 -2.72 10.40
C VAL A 23 15.72 -2.94 9.20
N ARG A 24 15.33 -2.43 8.02
CA ARG A 24 16.11 -2.58 6.79
C ARG A 24 15.79 -1.46 5.80
N GLN A 25 16.78 -1.06 5.00
CA GLN A 25 16.61 -0.16 3.87
C GLN A 25 16.92 -0.86 2.54
N GLN A 26 16.10 -0.61 1.52
CA GLN A 26 16.31 -1.06 0.14
C GLN A 26 15.93 0.08 -0.82
N GLY A 27 16.94 0.79 -1.32
CA GLY A 27 16.74 2.02 -2.10
C GLY A 27 15.96 3.06 -1.29
N HIS A 28 14.87 3.57 -1.86
CA HIS A 28 13.95 4.51 -1.21
C HIS A 28 12.93 3.84 -0.27
N ASN A 29 13.01 2.52 -0.07
CA ASN A 29 12.07 1.81 0.80
C ASN A 29 12.72 1.48 2.14
N LEU A 30 12.10 1.95 3.22
CA LEU A 30 12.40 1.60 4.60
C LEU A 30 11.40 0.56 5.08
N TRP A 31 11.90 -0.52 5.68
CA TRP A 31 11.11 -1.60 6.24
C TRP A 31 11.09 -1.52 7.76
N TYR A 32 9.90 -1.61 8.34
CA TYR A 32 9.65 -1.55 9.77
C TYR A 32 8.85 -2.78 10.20
N LYS A 33 8.93 -3.11 11.48
CA LYS A 33 7.83 -3.84 12.11
C LYS A 33 6.61 -2.93 12.14
N SER A 34 5.44 -3.50 11.88
CA SER A 34 4.19 -2.77 11.88
C SER A 34 4.00 -2.02 13.21
N PRO A 35 3.72 -0.71 13.18
CA PRO A 35 3.46 0.05 14.40
C PRO A 35 2.06 -0.28 14.99
N PHE A 36 1.26 -1.11 14.30
CA PHE A 36 -0.09 -1.45 14.70
C PHE A 36 -0.19 -2.76 15.51
N ARG A 37 0.89 -3.56 15.55
CA ARG A 37 0.90 -4.90 16.17
C ARG A 37 2.32 -5.34 16.48
N ASP A 38 2.46 -6.31 17.38
CA ASP A 38 3.73 -6.98 17.58
C ASP A 38 3.95 -8.06 16.50
N GLU A 39 5.05 -7.96 15.76
CA GLU A 39 5.39 -8.90 14.70
C GLU A 39 6.88 -9.26 14.71
N ARG A 40 7.17 -10.50 14.28
CA ARG A 40 8.55 -10.99 14.15
C ARG A 40 9.18 -10.58 12.82
N VAL A 41 8.41 -10.66 11.74
CA VAL A 41 8.88 -10.36 10.37
C VAL A 41 8.35 -8.98 9.97
N PRO A 42 9.22 -8.03 9.55
CA PRO A 42 8.79 -6.71 9.09
C PRO A 42 7.86 -6.80 7.89
N SER A 43 6.66 -6.24 7.99
CA SER A 43 5.71 -6.14 6.87
C SER A 43 5.32 -4.70 6.51
N PHE A 44 5.81 -3.71 7.26
CA PHE A 44 5.49 -2.31 7.06
C PHE A 44 6.58 -1.63 6.23
N LYS A 45 6.19 -0.97 5.14
CA LYS A 45 7.09 -0.31 4.19
C LYS A 45 6.77 1.17 4.11
N VAL A 46 7.78 2.02 4.29
CA VAL A 46 7.73 3.46 4.00
C VAL A 46 8.58 3.74 2.77
N ASN A 47 8.01 4.41 1.78
CA ASN A 47 8.75 4.93 0.64
C ASN A 47 9.10 6.41 0.90
N THR A 48 10.39 6.73 0.99
CA THR A 48 10.87 8.06 1.36
C THR A 48 10.79 9.07 0.22
N GLU A 49 10.74 8.61 -1.03
CA GLU A 49 10.59 9.49 -2.20
C GLU A 49 9.13 9.95 -2.36
N ARG A 50 8.18 9.03 -2.23
CA ARG A 50 6.74 9.30 -2.37
C ARG A 50 6.09 9.76 -1.06
N ASN A 51 6.80 9.63 0.06
CA ASN A 51 6.29 9.84 1.42
C ASN A 51 4.96 9.09 1.67
N LEU A 52 4.94 7.80 1.34
CA LEU A 52 3.79 6.91 1.52
C LEU A 52 4.19 5.65 2.29
N TRP A 53 3.25 5.11 3.05
CA TRP A 53 3.41 3.83 3.74
C TRP A 53 2.48 2.75 3.18
N TYR A 54 2.86 1.50 3.37
CA TYR A 54 2.04 0.32 3.08
C TYR A 54 2.36 -0.80 4.06
N ASP A 55 1.35 -1.41 4.66
CA ASP A 55 1.47 -2.61 5.49
C ASP A 55 0.97 -3.83 4.72
N PHE A 56 1.90 -4.71 4.37
CA PHE A 56 1.60 -5.91 3.57
C PHE A 56 0.74 -6.94 4.29
N ALA A 57 0.69 -6.95 5.62
CA ALA A 57 -0.17 -7.91 6.33
C ALA A 57 -1.62 -7.44 6.42
N LEU A 58 -1.85 -6.12 6.45
CA LEU A 58 -3.20 -5.53 6.46
C LEU A 58 -3.72 -5.21 5.06
N GLY A 59 -2.84 -5.09 4.07
CA GLY A 59 -3.20 -4.66 2.73
C GLY A 59 -3.53 -3.17 2.66
N GLU A 60 -3.14 -2.38 3.67
CA GLU A 60 -3.49 -0.98 3.83
C GLU A 60 -2.28 -0.07 3.63
N GLY A 61 -2.52 1.18 3.23
CA GLY A 61 -1.47 2.18 3.08
C GLY A 61 -2.02 3.58 2.90
N GLY A 62 -1.12 4.56 2.83
CA GLY A 62 -1.51 5.95 2.62
C GLY A 62 -0.42 6.95 2.96
N ASN A 63 -0.83 8.19 3.17
CA ASN A 63 0.03 9.28 3.64
C ASN A 63 0.09 9.32 5.18
N LEU A 64 0.79 10.32 5.72
CA LEU A 64 0.92 10.51 7.17
C LEU A 64 -0.42 10.66 7.91
N ILE A 65 -1.41 11.34 7.31
CA ILE A 65 -2.73 11.50 7.95
C ILE A 65 -3.43 10.14 8.04
N ALA A 66 -3.36 9.31 6.99
CA ALA A 66 -3.89 7.95 7.02
C ALA A 66 -3.17 7.07 8.07
N LEU A 67 -1.85 7.23 8.21
CA LEU A 67 -1.07 6.55 9.26
C LEU A 67 -1.56 6.96 10.65
N ALA A 68 -1.68 8.26 10.91
CA ALA A 68 -2.15 8.79 12.17
C ALA A 68 -3.58 8.31 12.49
N GLY A 69 -4.46 8.27 11.48
CA GLY A 69 -5.81 7.75 11.64
C GLY A 69 -5.84 6.30 12.15
N LYS A 70 -4.90 5.48 11.67
CA LYS A 70 -4.74 4.10 12.15
C LYS A 70 -4.12 4.03 13.54
N LEU A 71 -3.07 4.79 13.81
CA LEU A 71 -2.42 4.82 15.13
C LEU A 71 -3.35 5.31 16.26
N TYR A 72 -4.18 6.31 15.96
CA TYR A 72 -5.08 6.91 16.95
C TYR A 72 -6.52 6.40 16.86
N ALA A 73 -6.80 5.42 15.99
CA ALA A 73 -8.13 4.87 15.75
C ALA A 73 -9.22 5.94 15.58
N SER A 74 -8.93 6.99 14.79
CA SER A 74 -9.81 8.14 14.62
C SER A 74 -9.84 8.60 13.16
N SER A 75 -10.99 9.09 12.73
CA SER A 75 -11.21 9.71 11.41
C SER A 75 -11.32 11.24 11.47
N ASP A 76 -11.26 11.84 12.67
CA ASP A 76 -11.31 13.29 12.84
C ASP A 76 -9.97 13.92 12.44
N VAL A 77 -9.96 14.52 11.25
CA VAL A 77 -8.76 15.16 10.68
C VAL A 77 -8.20 16.25 11.59
N SER A 78 -9.04 17.07 12.23
CA SER A 78 -8.57 18.15 13.10
C SER A 78 -7.85 17.59 14.33
N TYR A 79 -8.42 16.54 14.92
CA TYR A 79 -7.78 15.81 16.02
C TYR A 79 -6.45 15.19 15.59
N LEU A 80 -6.40 14.51 14.44
CA LEU A 80 -5.19 13.87 13.92
C LEU A 80 -4.08 14.89 13.65
N LEU A 81 -4.41 16.03 13.04
CA LEU A 81 -3.44 17.11 12.78
C LEU A 81 -2.86 17.66 14.08
N ARG A 82 -3.66 17.80 15.14
CA ARG A 82 -3.14 18.20 16.46
C ARG A 82 -2.17 17.16 17.01
N ARG A 83 -2.53 15.88 16.98
CA ARG A 83 -1.66 14.80 17.48
C ARG A 83 -0.35 14.69 16.72
N ILE A 84 -0.38 14.85 15.39
CA ILE A 84 0.84 14.87 14.58
C ILE A 84 1.74 16.05 14.99
N ALA A 85 1.17 17.25 15.16
CA ALA A 85 1.93 18.43 15.56
C ALA A 85 2.58 18.30 16.95
N GLU A 86 1.91 17.63 17.90
CA GLU A 86 2.42 17.36 19.25
C GLU A 86 3.62 16.40 19.25
N GLN A 87 3.59 15.37 18.42
CA GLN A 87 4.63 14.31 18.38
C GLN A 87 5.81 14.69 17.49
N ALA A 88 5.70 15.77 16.72
CA ALA A 88 6.70 16.19 15.75
C ALA A 88 6.98 17.70 15.78
N PRO A 89 7.28 18.32 16.95
CA PRO A 89 7.58 19.75 17.01
C PRO A 89 8.87 20.13 16.27
N HIS A 90 9.74 19.16 15.97
CA HIS A 90 11.02 19.36 15.26
C HIS A 90 11.06 18.72 13.86
N VAL A 91 10.03 17.97 13.45
CA VAL A 91 10.00 17.40 12.10
C VAL A 91 9.55 18.50 11.16
N ARG A 92 10.52 19.10 10.47
CA ARG A 92 10.24 20.18 9.53
C ARG A 92 9.60 19.57 8.28
N PRO A 93 8.61 20.25 7.68
CA PRO A 93 8.16 19.93 6.33
C PRO A 93 9.38 19.90 5.40
N THR A 94 9.70 18.73 4.87
CA THR A 94 10.70 18.60 3.80
C THR A 94 9.94 18.71 2.49
N SER A 95 10.42 19.57 1.58
CA SER A 95 9.79 19.73 0.28
C SER A 95 9.90 18.44 -0.52
N PHE A 96 8.87 17.62 -0.47
CA PHE A 96 8.72 16.50 -1.39
C PHE A 96 7.99 17.02 -2.61
N SER A 97 8.64 16.92 -3.77
CA SER A 97 7.91 16.99 -5.02
C SER A 97 7.06 15.73 -5.10
N PHE A 98 5.79 15.86 -4.71
CA PHE A 98 4.78 14.94 -5.21
C PHE A 98 4.86 15.07 -6.73
N GLY A 99 5.52 14.11 -7.39
CA GLY A 99 5.11 13.79 -8.74
C GLY A 99 3.58 13.71 -8.70
N GLN A 100 2.91 14.41 -9.61
CA GLN A 100 1.46 14.23 -9.82
C GLN A 100 1.12 12.79 -9.56
N PRO A 101 0.03 12.47 -8.80
CA PRO A 101 -0.25 11.11 -8.36
C PRO A 101 0.07 10.22 -9.53
N THR A 102 1.20 9.52 -9.45
CA THR A 102 1.56 8.63 -10.52
C THR A 102 0.44 7.65 -10.42
N SER A 103 -0.50 7.74 -11.37
CA SER A 103 -1.43 6.69 -11.73
C SER A 103 -0.56 5.47 -11.58
N TYR A 104 -0.82 4.70 -10.53
CA TYR A 104 -0.01 3.57 -10.10
C TYR A 104 0.61 2.97 -11.34
N ASP A 105 1.91 3.21 -11.59
CA ASP A 105 2.45 3.11 -12.95
C ASP A 105 2.02 1.77 -13.51
N GLU A 106 1.02 1.79 -14.40
CA GLU A 106 0.58 0.65 -15.20
C GLU A 106 1.64 0.46 -16.29
N GLY A 107 2.92 0.56 -15.90
CA GLY A 107 4.06 0.11 -16.67
C GLY A 107 3.80 -1.35 -17.00
N ASP A 108 3.25 -1.53 -18.19
CA ASP A 108 2.92 -2.76 -18.88
C ASP A 108 2.08 -3.77 -18.10
N LYS A 109 1.17 -3.32 -17.24
CA LYS A 109 0.18 -4.18 -16.57
C LYS A 109 -1.12 -4.23 -17.36
N LYS A 110 -1.16 -5.04 -18.42
CA LYS A 110 -2.39 -5.24 -19.19
C LYS A 110 -3.19 -6.40 -18.61
N THR A 111 -4.28 -6.08 -17.92
CA THR A 111 -5.28 -7.07 -17.50
C THR A 111 -6.40 -7.11 -18.53
N THR A 112 -6.66 -8.26 -19.14
CA THR A 112 -7.80 -8.44 -20.05
C THR A 112 -8.72 -9.53 -19.51
N ILE A 113 -10.00 -9.20 -19.38
CA ILE A 113 -11.04 -10.16 -19.03
C ILE A 113 -11.64 -10.67 -20.34
N ILE A 114 -11.58 -11.99 -20.55
CA ILE A 114 -12.10 -12.65 -21.74
C ILE A 114 -13.04 -13.80 -21.35
N PRO A 115 -13.85 -14.31 -22.30
CA PRO A 115 -14.54 -15.58 -22.11
C PRO A 115 -13.55 -16.68 -21.73
N LEU A 116 -14.01 -17.62 -20.91
CA LEU A 116 -13.18 -18.75 -20.49
C LEU A 116 -12.77 -19.57 -21.71
N THR A 117 -11.46 -19.61 -22.02
CA THR A 117 -10.93 -20.31 -23.21
C THR A 117 -9.75 -21.21 -22.89
N SER A 118 -9.07 -21.01 -21.75
CA SER A 118 -7.88 -21.76 -21.37
C SER A 118 -8.14 -23.24 -21.12
N PRO A 119 -7.45 -24.15 -21.83
CA PRO A 119 -7.53 -25.60 -21.59
C PRO A 119 -7.13 -26.01 -20.17
N ALA A 120 -6.15 -25.31 -19.58
CA ALA A 120 -5.70 -25.59 -18.21
C ALA A 120 -6.78 -25.27 -17.17
N LEU A 121 -7.52 -24.17 -17.38
CA LEU A 121 -8.66 -23.84 -16.52
C LEU A 121 -9.80 -24.85 -16.67
N PHE A 122 -10.08 -25.32 -17.89
CA PHE A 122 -11.07 -26.38 -18.12
C PHE A 122 -10.67 -27.70 -17.47
N ALA A 123 -9.40 -28.09 -17.55
CA ALA A 123 -8.89 -29.27 -16.85
C ALA A 123 -9.09 -29.14 -15.33
N TYR A 124 -8.75 -27.98 -14.77
CA TYR A 124 -8.94 -27.71 -13.34
C TYR A 124 -10.41 -27.76 -12.90
N PHE A 125 -11.33 -27.20 -13.70
CA PHE A 125 -12.76 -27.30 -13.41
C PHE A 125 -13.26 -28.75 -13.45
N SER A 126 -12.82 -29.53 -14.45
CA SER A 126 -13.15 -30.95 -14.58
C SER A 126 -12.66 -31.77 -13.37
N GLU A 127 -11.43 -31.54 -12.91
CA GLU A 127 -10.87 -32.17 -11.70
C GLU A 127 -11.70 -31.86 -10.44
N ARG A 128 -12.34 -30.69 -10.39
CA ARG A 128 -13.23 -30.28 -9.30
C ARG A 128 -14.69 -30.69 -9.51
N GLY A 129 -14.99 -31.45 -10.56
CA GLY A 129 -16.36 -31.90 -10.87
C GLY A 129 -17.29 -30.77 -11.35
N VAL A 130 -16.73 -29.67 -11.86
CA VAL A 130 -17.49 -28.54 -12.41
C VAL A 130 -17.71 -28.77 -13.89
N ASP A 131 -18.97 -28.83 -14.30
CA ASP A 131 -19.33 -28.98 -15.71
C ASP A 131 -18.88 -27.77 -16.54
N ARG A 132 -18.44 -28.05 -17.77
CA ARG A 132 -17.92 -27.04 -18.69
C ARG A 132 -18.94 -25.94 -18.97
N SER A 133 -20.20 -26.28 -19.20
CA SER A 133 -21.25 -25.30 -19.49
C SER A 133 -21.51 -24.37 -18.31
N VAL A 134 -21.41 -24.90 -17.09
CA VAL A 134 -21.54 -24.11 -15.86
C VAL A 134 -20.35 -23.14 -15.72
N ALA A 135 -19.13 -23.62 -15.96
CA ALA A 135 -17.92 -22.79 -15.89
C ALA A 135 -17.91 -21.68 -16.97
N GLU A 136 -18.31 -21.98 -18.21
CA GLU A 136 -18.37 -20.98 -19.29
C GLU A 136 -19.41 -19.90 -19.02
N ASN A 137 -20.57 -20.27 -18.46
CA ASN A 137 -21.63 -19.33 -18.11
C ASN A 137 -21.27 -18.45 -16.90
N ALA A 138 -20.69 -19.05 -15.86
CA ALA A 138 -20.47 -18.37 -14.58
C ALA A 138 -19.10 -17.68 -14.46
N CYS A 139 -18.09 -18.11 -15.21
CA CYS A 139 -16.72 -17.63 -15.05
C CYS A 139 -16.23 -16.80 -16.24
N ARG A 140 -15.20 -16.00 -16.00
CA ARG A 140 -14.41 -15.30 -17.02
C ARG A 140 -12.93 -15.55 -16.74
N GLU A 141 -12.13 -15.56 -17.80
CA GLU A 141 -10.68 -15.73 -17.70
C GLU A 141 -10.01 -14.36 -17.64
N VAL A 142 -9.11 -14.18 -16.69
CA VAL A 142 -8.31 -12.96 -16.54
C VAL A 142 -6.90 -13.27 -17.02
N ARG A 143 -6.46 -12.57 -18.06
CA ARG A 143 -5.07 -12.59 -18.53
C ARG A 143 -4.34 -11.36 -18.04
N PHE A 144 -3.21 -11.55 -17.38
CA PHE A 144 -2.40 -10.48 -16.85
C PHE A 144 -1.02 -10.53 -17.52
N ILE A 145 -0.65 -9.42 -18.16
CA ILE A 145 0.69 -9.22 -18.70
C ILE A 145 1.42 -8.30 -17.73
N HIS A 146 2.66 -8.65 -17.38
CA HIS A 146 3.55 -7.77 -16.62
C HIS A 146 4.91 -7.73 -17.30
N ASN A 147 5.36 -6.53 -17.67
CA ASN A 147 6.64 -6.31 -18.36
C ASN A 147 6.77 -7.18 -19.64
N GLY A 148 5.68 -7.29 -20.41
CA GLY A 148 5.63 -8.09 -21.65
C GLY A 148 5.58 -9.61 -21.46
N ARG A 149 5.47 -10.12 -20.22
CA ARG A 149 5.31 -11.55 -19.94
C ARG A 149 3.88 -11.86 -19.50
N SER A 150 3.27 -12.86 -20.15
CA SER A 150 1.97 -13.44 -19.80
C SER A 150 2.12 -14.70 -18.96
#